data_AF-A0A8T5J6P7-F1
#
_entry.id   AF-A0A8T5J6P7-F1
#
_cell.length_a   1.000
_cell.length_b   1.000
_cell.length_c   1.000
_cell.angle_alpha   90.00
_cell.angle_beta   90.00
_cell.angle_gamma   90.00
#
_symmetry.space_group_name_H-M   'P 1'
#
loop_
_entity.id
_entity.type
_entity.pdbx_description
1 polymer ?
#
loop_
_entity_poly.entity_id
_entity_poly.type
_entity_poly.pdbx_seq_one_letter_code
_entity_poly.pdbx_strand_id
1 'polypeptide(L)' 'MGSVYPLWIEKLVFLGLIATCIYGGLLLQDYTSGVALWVTRLCIMPIAILVTVEGIGRIIQAIYTK' A
#
# COMPACT_ATOMS: atom_id res chain seq x y z
N MET A 1 -24.51 6.25 17.97
CA MET A 1 -23.75 6.93 16.90
C MET A 1 -22.32 6.43 17.01
N GLY A 2 -21.99 5.42 16.19
CA GLY A 2 -20.72 4.71 16.26
C GLY A 2 -19.56 5.65 15.96
N SER A 3 -18.43 5.41 16.62
CA SER A 3 -17.18 6.15 16.42
C SER A 3 -16.91 6.31 14.93
N VAL A 4 -16.96 7.55 14.43
CA VAL A 4 -16.67 7.86 13.04
C VAL A 4 -15.20 7.51 12.82
N TYR A 5 -14.96 6.46 12.04
CA TYR A 5 -13.60 6.05 11.72
C TYR A 5 -12.83 7.25 11.15
N PRO A 6 -11.69 7.64 11.77
CA PRO A 6 -10.99 8.85 11.39
C PRO A 6 -10.32 8.66 10.02
N LEU A 7 -10.96 9.17 8.96
CA LEU A 7 -10.49 9.13 7.56
C LEU A 7 -9.03 9.63 7.38
N TRP A 8 -8.54 10.44 8.30
CA TRP A 8 -7.16 10.93 8.28
C TRP A 8 -6.12 9.84 8.54
N ILE A 9 -6.44 8.83 9.35
CA ILE A 9 -5.52 7.71 9.66
C ILE A 9 -5.32 6.85 8.41
N GLU A 10 -6.38 6.57 7.65
CA GLU A 10 -6.29 5.81 6.41
C GLU A 10 -5.40 6.51 5.37
N LYS A 11 -5.49 7.84 5.27
CA LYS A 11 -4.63 8.65 4.40
C LYS A 11 -3.16 8.58 4.81
N LEU A 12 -2.85 8.62 6.11
CA LEU A 12 -1.47 8.48 6.59
C LEU A 12 -0.91 7.08 6.31
N VAL A 13 -1.72 6.04 6.50
CA VAL A 13 -1.34 4.65 6.16
C VAL A 13 -1.06 4.53 4.66
N PHE A 14 -1.89 5.13 3.82
CA PHE A 14 -1.68 5.13 2.38
C PHE A 14 -0.39 5.86 1.96
N LEU A 15 -0.13 7.03 2.53
CA LEU A 15 1.11 7.76 2.28
C LEU A 15 2.34 6.97 2.73
N GLY A 16 2.25 6.31 3.89
CA GLY A 16 3.30 5.43 4.40
C GLY A 16 3.59 4.26 3.45
N LEU A 17 2.55 3.58 2.98
CA LEU A 17 2.66 2.47 2.01
C LEU A 17 3.32 2.91 0.71
N ILE A 18 2.97 4.10 0.20
CA ILE A 18 3.61 4.67 -1.00
C ILE A 18 5.10 4.92 -0.73
N ALA A 19 5.45 5.56 0.39
CA ALA A 19 6.83 5.84 0.74
C ALA A 19 7.65 4.54 0.87
N THR A 20 7.11 3.52 1.54
CA THR A 20 7.75 2.20 1.67
C THR A 20 7.93 1.52 0.31
N CYS A 21 6.95 1.59 -0.58
CA CYS A 21 7.08 1.01 -1.92
C CYS A 21 8.11 1.75 -2.77
N ILE A 22 8.17 3.08 -2.71
CA ILE A 22 9.22 3.85 -3.40
C ILE A 22 10.60 3.44 -2.87
N TYR A 23 10.77 3.38 -1.55
CA TYR A 23 12.02 2.97 -0.93
C TYR A 23 12.42 1.54 -1.30
N GLY A 24 11.49 0.59 -1.22
CA GLY A 24 11.71 -0.78 -1.67
C GLY A 24 12.07 -0.86 -3.15
N GLY A 25 11.45 -0.02 -3.98
CA GLY A 25 11.76 0.10 -5.40
C GLY A 25 13.17 0.60 -5.66
N LEU A 26 13.67 1.53 -4.84
CA LEU A 26 15.05 2.01 -4.90
C LEU A 26 16.04 0.89 -4.53
N LEU A 27 15.82 0.18 -3.42
CA LEU A 27 16.65 -0.95 -3.02
C LEU A 27 16.65 -2.10 -4.04
N LEU A 28 15.51 -2.34 -4.70
CA LEU A 28 15.40 -3.41 -5.69
C LEU A 28 16.27 -3.17 -6.93
N GLN A 29 16.71 -1.93 -7.14
CA GLN A 29 17.63 -1.57 -8.23
C GLN A 29 19.00 -2.22 -8.08
N ASP A 30 19.42 -2.51 -6.85
CA ASP A 30 20.71 -3.15 -6.58
C ASP A 30 20.67 -4.66 -6.89
N TYR A 31 19.48 -5.27 -6.91
CA TYR A 31 19.29 -6.72 -7.12
C TYR A 31 18.71 -7.07 -8.48
N THR A 32 18.03 -6.14 -9.16
CA THR A 32 17.36 -6.37 -10.44
C THR A 32 17.60 -5.22 -11.40
N SER A 33 17.72 -5.53 -12.70
CA SER A 33 17.96 -4.55 -13.75
C SER A 33 17.11 -4.81 -15.00
N GLY A 34 17.00 -3.81 -15.87
CA GLY A 34 16.24 -3.92 -17.11
C GLY A 34 14.74 -4.12 -16.89
N VAL A 35 14.10 -4.93 -17.74
CA VAL A 35 12.63 -5.09 -17.80
C VAL A 35 12.03 -5.57 -16.46
N ALA A 36 12.73 -6.44 -15.73
CA ALA A 36 12.26 -6.95 -14.44
C ALA A 36 12.10 -5.83 -13.39
N LEU A 37 13.02 -4.87 -13.37
CA LEU A 37 12.96 -3.70 -12.49
C LEU A 37 11.75 -2.82 -12.84
N TRP A 38 11.54 -2.57 -14.13
CA TRP A 38 10.42 -1.76 -14.63
C TRP A 38 9.07 -2.41 -14.33
N VAL A 39 8.92 -3.71 -14.58
CA VAL A 39 7.68 -4.46 -14.25
C VAL A 39 7.42 -4.42 -12.75
N THR A 40 8.46 -4.55 -11.92
CA THR A 40 8.27 -4.55 -10.46
C THR A 40 7.87 -3.17 -9.95
N ARG A 41 8.50 -2.10 -10.43
CA ARG A 41 8.19 -0.72 -10.02
C ARG A 41 6.85 -0.21 -10.56
N LEU A 42 6.52 -0.50 -11.82
CA LEU A 42 5.35 0.07 -12.49
C LEU A 42 4.09 -0.79 -12.38
N CYS A 43 4.22 -2.11 -12.20
CA CYS A 43 3.06 -3.01 -12.13
C CYS A 43 2.93 -3.64 -10.74
N ILE A 44 3.95 -4.37 -10.27
CA ILE A 44 3.84 -5.18 -9.05
C ILE A 44 3.65 -4.31 -7.81
N MET A 45 4.51 -3.30 -7.60
CA MET A 45 4.43 -2.40 -6.45
C MET A 45 3.11 -1.64 -6.35
N PRO A 46 2.61 -0.95 -7.40
CA PRO A 46 1.34 -0.25 -7.29
C PRO A 46 0.17 -1.21 -7.08
N ILE A 47 0.16 -2.39 -7.69
CA ILE A 47 -0.86 -3.42 -7.42
C ILE A 47 -0.81 -3.87 -5.96
N ALA A 48 0.40 -4.10 -5.42
CA ALA A 48 0.58 -4.49 -4.03
C ALA A 48 0.06 -3.43 -3.05
N ILE A 49 0.27 -2.14 -3.33
CA ILE A 49 -0.30 -1.03 -2.54
C ILE A 49 -1.83 -1.10 -2.55
N LEU A 50 -2.44 -1.25 -3.73
CA LEU A 50 -3.90 -1.29 -3.86
C LEU A 50 -4.50 -2.48 -3.10
N VAL A 51 -3.94 -3.67 -3.27
CA VAL A 51 -4.39 -4.88 -2.55
C VAL A 51 -4.23 -4.73 -1.05
N THR A 52 -3.11 -4.14 -0.60
CA THR A 52 -2.86 -3.93 0.83
C THR A 52 -3.84 -2.93 1.42
N VAL A 53 -4.10 -1.81 0.74
CA VAL A 53 -5.04 -0.81 1.24
C VAL A 53 -6.48 -1.33 1.27
N GLU A 54 -6.91 -2.05 0.24
CA GLU A 54 -8.22 -2.70 0.20
C GLU A 54 -8.33 -3.74 1.33
N GLY A 55 -7.30 -4.55 1.53
CA GLY A 55 -7.25 -5.54 2.61
C GLY A 55 -7.38 -4.91 3.99
N ILE A 56 -6.63 -3.85 4.26
CA ILE A 56 -6.71 -3.09 5.51
C ILE A 56 -8.12 -2.50 5.67
N GLY A 57 -8.67 -1.88 4.62
CA GLY A 57 -10.02 -1.31 4.63
C GLY A 57 -11.08 -2.37 4.96
N ARG A 58 -10.99 -3.57 4.38
CA ARG A 58 -11.89 -4.70 4.65
C ARG A 58 -11.75 -5.22 6.08
N ILE A 59 -10.53 -5.35 6.60
CA ILE A 59 -10.28 -5.79 7.99
C ILE A 59 -10.89 -4.79 8.97
N ILE A 60 -10.64 -3.50 8.76
CA ILE A 60 -11.20 -2.44 9.61
C ILE A 60 -12.72 -2.45 9.51
N GLN A 61 -13.30 -2.52 8.30
CA GLN A 61 -14.76 -2.64 8.14
C GLN A 61 -15.32 -3.85 8.89
N ALA A 62 -14.68 -5.01 8.84
CA ALA A 62 -15.12 -6.21 9.55
C ALA A 62 -15.06 -6.07 11.09
N ILE A 63 -14.14 -5.25 11.61
CA ILE A 63 -14.02 -5.00 13.07
C ILE A 63 -15.06 -3.98 13.53
N TYR A 64 -15.28 -2.93 12.75
CA TYR A 64 -16.10 -1.77 13.15
C TYR A 64 -17.56 -1.83 12.67
N THR A 65 -17.85 -2.58 11.61
CA THR A 65 -19.20 -2.85 11.10
C THR A 65 -19.45 -4.34 11.29
N LYS A 66 -20.26 -4.68 12.29
CA LYS A 66 -20.75 -6.05 12.51
C LYS A 66 -21.72 -6.45 11.40
#